data_AF-A0A0B8QLR7-F1
#
_entry.id   AF-A0A0B8QLR7-F1
#
_cell.length_a   1.000
_cell.length_b   1.000
_cell.length_c   1.000
_cell.angle_alpha   90.00
_cell.angle_beta   90.00
_cell.angle_gamma   90.00
#
_symmetry.space_group_name_H-M   'P 1'
#
loop_
_entity.id
_entity.type
_entity.pdbx_description
1 polymer ?
#
loop_
_entity_poly.entity_id
_entity_poly.type
_entity_poly.pdbx_seq_one_letter_code
_entity_poly.pdbx_strand_id
1 'polypeptide(L)'
;MAVSYQPTLTIDVAAGLPLIRSGTLISTPLNTLMVLDNGKINSLADLKGKKIGIAIAGNEEATIGTMLGSEGVDFKDVQIINVGWALSSSLASGKVDAIWGGLRNFETNQLAIEGYKAKAFFPEEHGVPAYDELVFVANANSYDTEKVKKFNRAIELATQYIVNHPDKAWKEFVAYNPDTLDNDLNRRAWKIR
;
A
#
# COMPACT_ATOMS: atom_id res chain seq x y z
N MET A 1 2.73 -7.57 19.28
CA MET A 1 2.18 -6.52 18.41
C MET A 1 2.66 -6.78 17.01
N ALA A 2 1.89 -6.38 16.01
CA ALA A 2 2.23 -6.50 14.61
C ALA A 2 1.75 -5.27 13.83
N VAL A 3 2.25 -5.08 12.62
CA VAL A 3 1.68 -4.16 11.64
C VAL A 3 0.66 -4.93 10.81
N SER A 4 -0.48 -4.32 10.52
CA SER A 4 -1.53 -4.86 9.66
C SER A 4 -2.19 -3.72 8.86
N TYR A 5 -3.16 -4.05 8.03
CA TYR A 5 -4.02 -3.11 7.31
C TYR A 5 -5.39 -3.03 7.98
N GLN A 6 -6.05 -1.88 7.97
CA GLN A 6 -7.40 -1.76 8.56
C GLN A 6 -8.42 -2.73 7.93
N PRO A 7 -8.49 -2.91 6.60
CA PRO A 7 -9.41 -3.89 6.00
C PRO A 7 -9.13 -5.32 6.48
N THR A 8 -7.86 -5.72 6.52
CA THR A 8 -7.44 -7.05 7.01
C THR A 8 -7.82 -7.24 8.48
N LEU A 9 -7.56 -6.25 9.34
CA LEU A 9 -7.99 -6.30 10.75
C LEU A 9 -9.50 -6.51 10.88
N THR A 10 -10.31 -5.85 10.04
CA THR A 10 -11.77 -5.98 10.06
C THR A 10 -12.21 -7.38 9.68
N ILE A 11 -11.63 -7.95 8.62
CA ILE A 11 -11.89 -9.32 8.16
C ILE A 11 -11.49 -10.34 9.23
N ASP A 12 -10.30 -10.20 9.80
CA ASP A 12 -9.76 -11.11 10.81
C ASP A 12 -10.61 -11.13 12.09
N VAL A 13 -11.04 -9.96 12.57
CA VAL A 13 -11.93 -9.85 13.75
C VAL A 13 -13.30 -10.46 13.44
N ALA A 14 -13.84 -10.23 12.24
CA ALA A 14 -15.10 -10.87 11.81
C ALA A 14 -14.98 -12.40 11.72
N ALA A 15 -13.78 -12.91 11.38
CA ALA A 15 -13.45 -14.34 11.40
C ALA A 15 -13.18 -14.90 12.81
N GLY A 16 -13.28 -14.08 13.87
CA GLY A 16 -13.13 -14.50 15.26
C GLY A 16 -11.70 -14.47 15.79
N LEU A 17 -10.74 -13.90 15.04
CA LEU A 17 -9.39 -13.70 15.55
C LEU A 17 -9.41 -12.63 16.67
N PRO A 18 -8.73 -12.87 17.81
CA PRO A 18 -8.73 -11.94 18.94
C PRO A 18 -7.73 -10.81 18.67
N LEU A 19 -8.07 -9.88 17.78
CA LEU A 19 -7.22 -8.73 17.44
C LEU A 19 -7.84 -7.42 17.93
N ILE A 20 -6.98 -6.52 18.42
CA ILE A 20 -7.33 -5.12 18.71
C ILE A 20 -6.34 -4.18 18.02
N ARG A 21 -6.83 -3.01 17.62
CA ARG A 21 -5.99 -1.92 17.14
C ARG A 21 -5.32 -1.22 18.32
N SER A 22 -4.00 -1.07 18.28
CA SER A 22 -3.25 -0.26 19.24
C SER A 22 -2.99 1.16 18.75
N GLY A 23 -2.89 1.38 17.43
CA GLY A 23 -2.64 2.71 16.86
C GLY A 23 -2.71 2.73 15.34
N THR A 24 -2.50 3.90 14.75
CA THR A 24 -2.44 4.13 13.31
C THR A 24 -1.02 4.53 12.92
N LEU A 25 -0.46 3.86 11.92
CA LEU A 25 0.85 4.18 11.37
C LEU A 25 0.72 5.06 10.12
N ILE A 26 -0.18 4.68 9.20
CA ILE A 26 -0.48 5.44 7.98
C ILE A 26 -2.00 5.57 7.85
N SER A 27 -2.50 6.80 7.90
CA SER A 27 -3.92 7.09 8.12
C SER A 27 -4.76 7.26 6.85
N THR A 28 -4.17 6.99 5.68
CA THR A 28 -4.85 7.10 4.38
C THR A 28 -4.35 6.00 3.46
N PRO A 29 -5.15 5.56 2.47
CA PRO A 29 -4.73 4.54 1.52
C PRO A 29 -3.45 4.95 0.77
N LEU A 30 -2.42 4.11 0.83
CA LEU A 30 -1.26 4.22 -0.05
C LEU A 30 -1.39 3.33 -1.27
N ASN A 31 -2.15 2.24 -1.14
CA ASN A 31 -2.35 1.31 -2.22
C ASN A 31 -3.08 1.97 -3.41
N THR A 32 -2.70 1.57 -4.61
CA THR A 32 -3.34 2.00 -5.86
C THR A 32 -3.46 0.83 -6.82
N LEU A 33 -4.42 0.94 -7.74
CA LEU A 33 -4.42 0.13 -8.93
C LEU A 33 -3.62 0.86 -10.02
N MET A 34 -2.47 0.33 -10.39
CA MET A 34 -1.51 1.02 -11.25
C MET A 34 -1.33 0.32 -12.59
N VAL A 35 -1.21 1.11 -13.66
CA VAL A 35 -0.98 0.67 -15.03
C VAL A 35 0.16 1.48 -15.66
N LEU A 36 0.70 1.01 -16.78
CA LEU A 36 1.60 1.83 -17.60
C LEU A 36 0.80 2.91 -18.34
N ASP A 37 1.28 4.15 -18.31
CA ASP A 37 0.71 5.28 -19.04
C ASP A 37 1.21 5.29 -20.49
N ASN A 38 0.75 4.30 -21.26
CA ASN A 38 1.12 4.08 -22.66
C ASN A 38 -0.10 4.07 -23.61
N GLY A 39 -1.25 4.55 -23.13
CA GLY A 39 -2.50 4.64 -23.89
C GLY A 39 -3.30 3.35 -24.02
N LYS A 40 -2.82 2.21 -23.53
CA LYS A 40 -3.55 0.92 -23.59
C LYS A 40 -4.68 0.80 -22.56
N ILE A 41 -4.53 1.44 -21.39
CA ILE A 41 -5.52 1.44 -20.31
C ILE A 41 -5.69 2.89 -19.87
N ASN A 42 -6.86 3.46 -20.14
CA ASN A 42 -7.19 4.85 -19.82
C ASN A 42 -8.23 4.92 -18.69
N SER A 43 -9.04 3.89 -18.52
CA SER A 43 -10.06 3.76 -17.47
C SER A 43 -10.06 2.35 -16.87
N LEU A 44 -10.75 2.14 -15.75
CA LEU A 44 -10.90 0.79 -15.18
C LEU A 44 -11.73 -0.13 -16.11
N ALA A 45 -12.58 0.43 -16.98
CA ALA A 45 -13.32 -0.32 -17.99
C ALA A 45 -12.39 -1.11 -18.94
N ASP A 46 -11.22 -0.53 -19.26
CA ASP A 46 -10.22 -1.14 -20.16
C ASP A 46 -9.54 -2.38 -19.54
N LEU A 47 -9.75 -2.63 -18.24
CA LEU A 47 -9.22 -3.81 -17.55
C LEU A 47 -10.03 -5.07 -17.81
N LYS A 48 -11.20 -4.99 -18.45
CA LYS A 48 -11.96 -6.19 -18.82
C LYS A 48 -11.11 -7.17 -19.65
N GLY A 49 -10.99 -8.41 -19.19
CA GLY A 49 -10.18 -9.47 -19.80
C GLY A 49 -8.67 -9.33 -19.55
N LYS A 50 -8.22 -8.41 -18.69
CA LYS A 50 -6.80 -8.14 -18.42
C LYS A 50 -6.29 -8.86 -17.18
N LYS A 51 -4.96 -8.87 -17.03
CA LYS A 51 -4.24 -9.46 -15.90
C LYS A 51 -3.88 -8.39 -14.89
N ILE A 52 -4.23 -8.62 -13.62
CA ILE A 52 -3.90 -7.75 -12.51
C ILE A 52 -2.95 -8.48 -11.57
N GLY A 53 -1.73 -7.96 -11.42
CA GLY A 53 -0.72 -8.47 -10.51
C GLY A 53 -0.97 -8.05 -9.07
N ILE A 54 -0.81 -8.97 -8.11
CA ILE A 54 -0.91 -8.68 -6.67
C ILE A 54 0.32 -9.22 -5.92
N ALA A 55 0.64 -8.60 -4.79
CA ALA A 55 1.72 -9.09 -3.91
C ALA A 55 1.22 -10.09 -2.85
N ILE A 56 0.07 -9.79 -2.24
CA ILE A 56 -0.53 -10.55 -1.15
C ILE A 56 -1.99 -10.80 -1.52
N ALA A 57 -2.45 -12.03 -1.33
CA ALA A 57 -3.84 -12.43 -1.57
C ALA A 57 -4.70 -12.26 -0.30
N GLY A 58 -6.00 -12.00 -0.46
CA GLY A 58 -6.99 -12.12 0.61
C GLY A 58 -8.07 -11.03 0.64
N ASN A 59 -7.93 -9.94 -0.11
CA ASN A 59 -8.93 -8.87 -0.11
C ASN A 59 -9.24 -8.28 -1.50
N GLU A 60 -8.81 -8.97 -2.57
CA GLU A 60 -8.87 -8.45 -3.94
C GLU A 60 -10.30 -8.27 -4.41
N GLU A 61 -11.18 -9.24 -4.15
CA GLU A 61 -12.57 -9.18 -4.59
C GLU A 61 -13.29 -7.98 -3.95
N ALA A 62 -13.07 -7.74 -2.66
CA ALA A 62 -13.66 -6.60 -1.97
C ALA A 62 -13.10 -5.25 -2.44
N THR A 63 -11.80 -5.19 -2.76
CA THR A 63 -11.13 -3.94 -3.14
C THR A 63 -11.15 -3.71 -4.65
N ILE A 64 -10.39 -4.51 -5.40
CA ILE A 64 -10.31 -4.46 -6.87
C ILE A 64 -11.70 -4.64 -7.48
N GLY A 65 -12.52 -5.56 -6.97
CA GLY A 65 -13.88 -5.76 -7.47
C GLY A 65 -14.78 -4.52 -7.29
N THR A 66 -14.68 -3.81 -6.17
CA THR A 66 -15.38 -2.54 -5.96
C THR A 66 -14.93 -1.48 -6.97
N MET A 67 -13.61 -1.33 -7.16
CA MET A 67 -13.07 -0.39 -8.12
C MET A 67 -13.52 -0.69 -9.55
N LEU A 68 -13.40 -1.95 -10.00
CA LEU A 68 -13.83 -2.38 -11.33
C LEU A 68 -15.35 -2.17 -11.52
N GLY A 69 -16.14 -2.46 -10.48
CA GLY A 69 -17.58 -2.29 -10.48
C GLY A 69 -18.03 -0.84 -10.68
N SER A 70 -17.24 0.16 -10.25
CA SER A 70 -17.56 1.57 -10.49
C SER A 70 -17.60 1.95 -11.98
N GLU A 71 -16.99 1.13 -12.83
CA GLU A 71 -16.86 1.31 -14.28
C GLU A 71 -17.49 0.13 -15.06
N GLY A 72 -18.36 -0.66 -14.40
CA GLY A 72 -19.13 -1.72 -15.03
C GLY A 72 -18.35 -2.98 -15.42
N VAL A 73 -17.17 -3.22 -14.82
CA VAL A 73 -16.39 -4.43 -15.03
C VAL A 73 -16.60 -5.38 -13.87
N ASP A 74 -17.03 -6.61 -14.16
CA ASP A 74 -17.14 -7.66 -13.16
C ASP A 74 -15.74 -8.16 -12.76
N PHE A 75 -15.50 -8.40 -11.46
CA PHE A 75 -14.23 -8.97 -10.97
C PHE A 75 -13.87 -10.31 -11.63
N LYS A 76 -14.86 -11.12 -12.02
CA LYS A 76 -14.65 -12.38 -12.74
C LYS A 76 -14.10 -12.21 -14.17
N ASP A 77 -14.22 -11.00 -14.72
CA ASP A 77 -13.76 -10.69 -16.08
C ASP A 77 -12.26 -10.33 -16.10
N VAL A 78 -11.59 -10.23 -14.94
CA VAL A 78 -10.13 -10.03 -14.85
C VAL A 78 -9.43 -11.29 -14.35
N GLN A 79 -8.14 -11.42 -14.68
CA GLN A 79 -7.30 -12.47 -14.15
C GLN A 79 -6.37 -11.92 -13.06
N ILE A 80 -6.55 -12.38 -11.82
CA ILE A 80 -5.64 -12.06 -10.72
C ILE A 80 -4.40 -12.96 -10.78
N ILE A 81 -3.21 -12.36 -10.73
CA ILE A 81 -1.92 -13.06 -10.77
C ILE A 81 -1.10 -12.67 -9.55
N ASN A 82 -0.78 -13.62 -8.68
CA ASN A 82 0.17 -13.36 -7.61
C ASN A 82 1.59 -13.25 -8.19
N VAL A 83 2.19 -12.07 -8.06
CA VAL A 83 3.56 -11.76 -8.50
C VAL A 83 4.50 -11.51 -7.32
N GLY A 84 4.01 -11.63 -6.07
CA GLY A 84 4.77 -11.36 -4.86
C GLY A 84 5.40 -9.97 -4.89
N TRP A 85 6.70 -9.90 -4.58
CA TRP A 85 7.46 -8.64 -4.53
C TRP A 85 7.86 -8.09 -5.91
N ALA A 86 7.45 -8.74 -7.00
CA ALA A 86 7.81 -8.35 -8.37
C ALA A 86 6.73 -7.47 -9.04
N LEU A 87 6.10 -6.55 -8.29
CA LEU A 87 5.00 -5.71 -8.81
C LEU A 87 5.46 -4.83 -9.98
N SER A 88 6.40 -3.91 -9.77
CA SER A 88 6.89 -3.00 -10.81
C SER A 88 7.47 -3.74 -12.01
N SER A 89 8.28 -4.77 -11.79
CA SER A 89 8.90 -5.54 -12.88
C SER A 89 7.88 -6.36 -13.68
N SER A 90 6.84 -6.89 -13.03
CA SER A 90 5.76 -7.61 -13.73
C SER A 90 4.93 -6.65 -14.59
N LEU A 91 4.69 -5.42 -14.11
CA LEU A 91 4.00 -4.39 -14.89
C LEU A 91 4.88 -3.90 -16.06
N ALA A 92 6.13 -3.54 -15.79
CA ALA A 92 7.08 -3.04 -16.79
C ALA A 92 7.34 -4.03 -17.93
N SER A 93 7.44 -5.33 -17.61
CA SER A 93 7.64 -6.40 -18.61
C SER A 93 6.36 -6.77 -19.38
N GLY A 94 5.19 -6.26 -18.99
CA GLY A 94 3.90 -6.64 -19.56
C GLY A 94 3.45 -8.06 -19.19
N LYS A 95 4.04 -8.67 -18.16
CA LYS A 95 3.57 -9.94 -17.58
C LYS A 95 2.14 -9.81 -17.04
N VAL A 96 1.85 -8.63 -16.49
CA VAL A 96 0.51 -8.18 -16.08
C VAL A 96 0.20 -6.84 -16.73
N ASP A 97 -1.07 -6.53 -16.91
CA ASP A 97 -1.52 -5.27 -17.52
C ASP A 97 -1.70 -4.16 -16.47
N ALA A 98 -1.99 -4.55 -15.23
CA ALA A 98 -2.11 -3.69 -14.06
C ALA A 98 -1.51 -4.35 -12.81
N ILE A 99 -1.26 -3.58 -11.76
CA ILE A 99 -0.91 -4.09 -10.43
C ILE A 99 -1.80 -3.47 -9.35
N TRP A 100 -2.13 -4.26 -8.35
CA TRP A 100 -2.65 -3.81 -7.06
C TRP A 100 -1.59 -4.10 -5.99
N GLY A 101 -1.32 -3.11 -5.15
CA GLY A 101 -0.17 -3.08 -4.24
C GLY A 101 0.86 -2.03 -4.62
N GLY A 102 0.69 -1.34 -5.76
CA GLY A 102 1.56 -0.24 -6.15
C GLY A 102 1.31 0.97 -5.26
N LEU A 103 2.23 1.25 -4.34
CA LEU A 103 2.12 2.37 -3.41
C LEU A 103 2.42 3.68 -4.14
N ARG A 104 1.65 4.72 -3.77
CA ARG A 104 1.81 6.08 -4.31
C ARG A 104 3.25 6.60 -4.25
N ASN A 105 3.99 6.22 -3.22
CA ASN A 105 5.33 6.72 -2.93
C ASN A 105 6.49 5.80 -3.35
N PHE A 106 6.25 4.54 -3.72
CA PHE A 106 7.33 3.59 -4.10
C PHE A 106 7.25 3.15 -5.55
N GLU A 107 6.24 2.36 -5.94
CA GLU A 107 6.18 1.74 -7.26
C GLU A 107 6.14 2.77 -8.39
N THR A 108 5.44 3.90 -8.19
CA THR A 108 5.44 5.03 -9.14
C THR A 108 6.85 5.57 -9.37
N ASN A 109 7.62 5.74 -8.29
CA ASN A 109 8.98 6.26 -8.35
C ASN A 109 9.93 5.23 -8.97
N GLN A 110 9.77 3.95 -8.64
CA GLN A 110 10.58 2.86 -9.19
C GLN A 110 10.38 2.76 -10.71
N LEU A 111 9.14 2.74 -11.18
CA LEU A 111 8.84 2.72 -12.61
C LEU A 111 9.42 3.92 -13.34
N ALA A 112 9.33 5.12 -12.75
CA ALA A 112 9.90 6.34 -13.33
C ALA A 112 11.44 6.28 -13.41
N ILE A 113 12.12 5.71 -12.41
CA ILE A 113 13.57 5.49 -12.44
C ILE A 113 13.95 4.51 -13.57
N GLU A 114 13.12 3.49 -13.80
CA GLU A 114 13.30 2.49 -14.86
C GLU A 114 12.87 2.99 -16.26
N GLY A 115 12.41 4.24 -16.38
CA GLY A 115 12.03 4.85 -17.66
C GLY A 115 10.57 4.62 -18.09
N TYR A 116 9.74 4.09 -17.20
CA TYR A 116 8.32 3.87 -17.43
C TYR A 116 7.47 4.98 -16.82
N LYS A 117 6.48 5.45 -17.56
CA LYS A 117 5.41 6.28 -17.00
C LYS A 117 4.30 5.37 -16.50
N ALA A 118 3.80 5.66 -15.31
CA ALA A 118 2.72 4.93 -14.69
C ALA A 118 1.53 5.86 -14.42
N LYS A 119 0.34 5.29 -14.50
CA LYS A 119 -0.91 5.91 -14.10
C LYS A 119 -1.49 5.10 -12.95
N ALA A 120 -1.92 5.78 -11.89
CA ALA A 120 -2.58 5.17 -10.75
C ALA A 120 -4.07 5.54 -10.73
N PHE A 121 -4.90 4.57 -10.39
CA PHE A 121 -6.31 4.74 -10.03
C PHE A 121 -6.42 4.58 -8.52
N PHE A 122 -7.02 5.56 -7.86
CA PHE A 122 -7.08 5.61 -6.40
C PHE A 122 -8.34 4.92 -5.89
N PRO A 123 -8.23 3.97 -4.93
CA PRO A 123 -9.36 3.18 -4.49
C PRO A 123 -10.52 4.05 -3.96
N GLU A 124 -10.20 5.12 -3.25
CA GLU A 124 -11.18 6.05 -2.69
C GLU A 124 -11.97 6.85 -3.73
N GLU A 125 -11.42 7.01 -4.94
CA GLU A 125 -12.11 7.67 -6.06
C GLU A 125 -13.00 6.69 -6.85
N HIS A 126 -12.90 5.39 -6.53
CA HIS A 126 -13.56 4.29 -7.23
C HIS A 126 -14.39 3.42 -6.27
N GLY A 127 -15.01 4.06 -5.26
CA GLY A 127 -16.03 3.45 -4.40
C GLY A 127 -15.51 2.65 -3.22
N VAL A 128 -14.20 2.44 -3.09
CA VAL A 128 -13.62 1.83 -1.88
C VAL A 128 -13.63 2.86 -0.75
N PRO A 129 -14.22 2.59 0.42
CA PRO A 129 -14.19 3.53 1.53
C PRO A 129 -12.76 3.86 1.97
N ALA A 130 -12.52 5.10 2.40
CA ALA A 130 -11.25 5.47 3.00
C ALA A 130 -10.92 4.56 4.20
N TYR A 131 -9.66 4.13 4.28
CA TYR A 131 -9.15 3.26 5.34
C TYR A 131 -7.74 3.66 5.72
N ASP A 132 -7.34 3.29 6.93
CA ASP A 132 -5.96 3.43 7.38
C ASP A 132 -5.10 2.34 6.74
N GLU A 133 -4.15 2.74 5.90
CA GLU A 133 -3.29 1.81 5.17
C GLU A 133 -2.53 0.90 6.12
N LEU A 134 -1.88 1.46 7.15
CA LEU A 134 -1.14 0.66 8.13
C LEU A 134 -1.60 0.99 9.56
N VAL A 135 -1.85 -0.06 10.32
CA VAL A 135 -2.25 0.00 11.72
C VAL A 135 -1.35 -0.92 12.55
N PHE A 136 -1.18 -0.56 13.82
CA PHE A 136 -0.58 -1.46 14.80
C PHE A 136 -1.69 -2.27 15.46
N VAL A 137 -1.47 -3.58 15.60
CA VAL A 137 -2.42 -4.51 16.22
C VAL A 137 -1.77 -5.31 17.35
N ALA A 138 -2.59 -5.74 18.30
CA ALA A 138 -2.23 -6.62 19.40
C ALA A 138 -3.27 -7.74 19.57
N ASN A 139 -2.90 -8.80 20.30
CA ASN A 139 -3.83 -9.87 20.65
C ASN A 139 -4.77 -9.38 21.77
N ALA A 140 -6.08 -9.40 21.54
CA ALA A 140 -7.11 -8.94 22.46
C ALA A 140 -7.14 -9.71 23.78
N ASN A 141 -6.79 -11.00 23.75
CA ASN A 141 -6.80 -11.88 24.92
C ASN A 141 -5.53 -11.72 25.77
N SER A 142 -4.46 -11.17 25.20
CA SER A 142 -3.18 -11.04 25.89
C SER A 142 -2.34 -9.91 25.29
N TYR A 143 -2.32 -8.77 25.98
CA TYR A 143 -1.40 -7.67 25.70
C TYR A 143 -1.00 -6.93 26.99
N ASP A 144 0.20 -6.36 26.98
CA ASP A 144 0.71 -5.53 28.07
C ASP A 144 0.31 -4.07 27.81
N THR A 145 -0.69 -3.59 28.55
CA THR A 145 -1.27 -2.25 28.36
C THR A 145 -0.22 -1.14 28.53
N GLU A 146 0.68 -1.26 29.49
CA GLU A 146 1.70 -0.23 29.75
C GLU A 146 2.77 -0.22 28.67
N LYS A 147 3.17 -1.39 28.15
CA LYS A 147 4.05 -1.45 26.98
C LYS A 147 3.41 -0.87 25.73
N VAL A 148 2.13 -1.15 25.48
CA VAL A 148 1.41 -0.58 24.33
C VAL A 148 1.34 0.94 24.42
N LYS A 149 1.00 1.51 25.59
CA LYS A 149 0.99 2.97 25.78
C LYS A 149 2.36 3.60 25.54
N LYS A 150 3.43 3.01 26.09
CA LYS A 150 4.80 3.51 25.90
C LYS A 150 5.24 3.41 24.45
N PHE A 151 4.91 2.31 23.77
CA PHE A 151 5.17 2.14 22.33
C PHE A 151 4.47 3.22 21.51
N ASN A 152 3.15 3.40 21.70
CA ASN A 152 2.39 4.41 20.99
C ASN A 152 2.92 5.83 21.24
N ARG A 153 3.31 6.15 22.48
CA ARG A 153 3.94 7.43 22.81
C ARG A 153 5.27 7.63 22.08
N ALA A 154 6.08 6.58 21.96
CA ALA A 154 7.33 6.66 21.22
C ALA A 154 7.10 6.90 19.72
N ILE A 155 6.11 6.21 19.12
CA ILE A 155 5.72 6.44 17.72
C ILE A 155 5.23 7.88 17.53
N GLU A 156 4.36 8.39 18.40
CA GLU A 156 3.87 9.76 18.33
C GLU A 156 5.00 10.80 18.36
N LEU A 157 5.94 10.64 19.30
CA LEU A 157 7.11 11.52 19.40
C LEU A 157 8.01 11.44 18.15
N ALA A 158 8.21 10.24 17.60
CA ALA A 158 8.97 10.06 16.37
C ALA A 158 8.28 10.74 15.18
N THR A 159 6.96 10.59 15.04
CA THR A 159 6.18 11.27 14.00
C THR A 159 6.30 12.79 14.13
N GLN A 160 6.15 13.34 15.34
CA GLN A 160 6.32 14.77 15.59
C GLN A 160 7.73 15.25 15.19
N TYR A 161 8.77 14.47 15.51
CA TYR A 161 10.15 14.79 15.13
C TYR A 161 10.35 14.78 13.60
N ILE A 162 9.87 13.74 12.90
CA ILE A 162 9.98 13.61 11.45
C ILE A 162 9.28 14.76 10.73
N VAL A 163 8.08 15.15 11.18
CA VAL A 163 7.32 16.25 10.59
C VAL A 163 8.03 17.60 10.80
N ASN A 164 8.54 17.85 12.01
CA ASN A 164 9.16 19.14 12.36
C ASN A 164 10.61 19.27 11.88
N HIS A 165 11.31 18.16 11.64
CA HIS A 165 12.73 18.13 11.29
C HIS A 165 13.05 17.16 10.14
N PRO A 166 12.39 17.29 8.97
CA PRO A 166 12.43 16.27 7.92
C PRO A 166 13.84 16.00 7.37
N ASP A 167 14.67 17.03 7.22
CA ASP A 167 16.05 16.85 6.72
C ASP A 167 16.97 16.18 7.73
N LYS A 168 16.75 16.42 9.03
CA LYS A 168 17.50 15.75 10.10
C LYS A 168 17.05 14.31 10.24
N ALA A 169 15.74 14.09 10.28
CA ALA A 169 15.14 12.77 10.32
C ALA A 169 15.55 11.91 9.12
N TRP A 170 15.64 12.48 7.90
CA TRP A 170 16.18 11.77 6.74
C TRP A 170 17.63 11.31 6.96
N LYS A 171 18.50 12.21 7.45
CA LYS A 171 19.91 11.89 7.73
C LYS A 171 20.03 10.79 8.78
N GLU A 172 19.23 10.83 9.83
CA GLU A 172 19.19 9.80 10.85
C GLU A 172 18.69 8.46 10.29
N PHE A 173 17.63 8.48 9.47
CA PHE A 173 17.08 7.29 8.83
C PHE A 173 18.11 6.59 7.95
N VAL A 174 18.75 7.31 7.02
CA VAL A 174 19.72 6.68 6.11
C VAL A 174 21.01 6.27 6.81
N ALA A 175 21.40 6.94 7.90
CA ALA A 175 22.59 6.58 8.67
C ALA A 175 22.52 5.17 9.29
N TYR A 176 21.31 4.60 9.44
CA TYR A 176 21.14 3.23 9.92
C TYR A 176 21.77 2.20 8.97
N ASN A 177 21.62 2.38 7.65
CA ASN A 177 22.21 1.50 6.64
C ASN A 177 22.36 2.27 5.30
N PRO A 178 23.38 3.13 5.16
CA PRO A 178 23.45 4.08 4.07
C PRO A 178 23.54 3.42 2.70
N ASP A 179 24.22 2.27 2.58
CA ASP A 179 24.38 1.54 1.33
C ASP A 179 23.04 1.05 0.74
N THR A 180 22.03 0.86 1.58
CA THR A 180 20.70 0.38 1.16
C THR A 180 19.62 1.45 1.27
N LEU A 181 19.77 2.42 2.17
CA LEU A 181 18.75 3.43 2.44
C LEU A 181 19.02 4.75 1.71
N ASP A 182 20.28 5.11 1.48
CA ASP A 182 20.64 6.34 0.77
C ASP A 182 20.68 6.13 -0.76
N ASN A 183 19.50 5.96 -1.35
CA ASN A 183 19.35 5.78 -2.79
C ASN A 183 18.28 6.72 -3.37
N ASP A 184 18.26 6.86 -4.70
CA ASP A 184 17.33 7.76 -5.39
C ASP A 184 15.86 7.40 -5.15
N LEU A 185 15.52 6.10 -5.11
CA LEU A 185 14.16 5.64 -4.84
C LEU A 185 13.66 6.14 -3.48
N ASN A 186 14.41 5.88 -2.41
CA ASN A 186 14.05 6.27 -1.05
C ASN A 186 14.03 7.80 -0.90
N ARG A 187 14.94 8.53 -1.57
CA ARG A 187 14.94 9.99 -1.59
C ARG A 187 13.67 10.56 -2.24
N ARG A 188 13.18 9.93 -3.30
CA ARG A 188 11.91 10.31 -3.95
C ARG A 188 10.72 9.95 -3.07
N ALA A 189 10.70 8.75 -2.50
CA ALA A 189 9.66 8.30 -1.58
C ALA A 189 9.54 9.23 -0.35
N TRP A 190 10.65 9.66 0.23
CA TRP A 190 10.69 10.56 1.41
C TRP A 190 10.05 11.94 1.19
N LYS A 191 10.01 12.41 -0.07
CA LYS A 191 9.35 13.67 -0.42
C LYS A 191 7.84 13.54 -0.48
N ILE A 192 7.33 12.33 -0.69
CA ILE A 192 5.92 11.96 -0.72
C ILE A 192 5.60 11.35 0.65
N ARG A 193 5.64 12.19 1.69
CA ARG A 193 5.35 11.83 3.09
C ARG A 193 4.13 12.56 3.60
#